data_AF-A0A5P6PFM0-F1
#
_entry.id   AF-A0A5P6PFM0-F1
#
_cell.length_a   1.000
_cell.length_b   1.000
_cell.length_c   1.000
_cell.angle_alpha   90.00
_cell.angle_beta   90.00
_cell.angle_gamma   90.00
#
_symmetry.space_group_name_H-M   'P 1'
#
loop_
_entity.id
_entity.type
_entity.pdbx_description
1 polymer ?
#
loop_
_entity_poly.entity_id
_entity_poly.type
_entity_poly.pdbx_seq_one_letter_code
_entity_poly.pdbx_strand_id
1 'polypeptide(L)'
;MGLPALAAGPHAHDGPAATIQLQLNHGKKWPTDDALRRGMGEIRVAMAQSLTPIHDNAFTPAQYEALATRVQAQIDYVVGNCKLPEQADQQLHLVLEQIIDGAADMKTGAGRNQGAMKVVRALAQYGKYFDHAGWQPLEH
;
A
#
# COMPACT_ATOMS: atom_id res chain seq x y z
N MET A 1 39.41 16.74 32.42
CA MET A 1 38.72 15.47 32.12
C MET A 1 37.35 15.80 31.55
N GLY A 2 37.07 15.45 30.29
CA GLY A 2 35.74 15.62 29.68
C GLY A 2 35.06 14.26 29.54
N LEU A 3 33.80 14.16 29.96
CA LEU A 3 33.00 12.94 29.87
C LEU A 3 32.42 12.79 28.44
N PRO A 4 32.40 11.58 27.86
CA PRO A 4 31.81 11.36 26.54
C PRO A 4 30.28 11.31 26.60
N ALA A 5 29.65 11.88 25.59
CA ALA A 5 28.21 11.80 25.34
C ALA A 5 27.81 10.38 24.91
N LEU A 6 26.70 9.88 25.47
CA LEU A 6 26.08 8.62 25.05
C LEU A 6 25.34 8.83 23.72
N ALA A 7 25.87 8.25 22.64
CA ALA A 7 25.16 8.14 21.37
C ALA A 7 24.05 7.08 21.51
N ALA A 8 22.83 7.43 21.08
CA ALA A 8 21.74 6.48 20.91
C ALA A 8 22.16 5.44 19.86
N GLY A 9 22.19 4.16 20.26
CA GLY A 9 22.54 3.06 19.37
C GLY A 9 21.50 2.87 18.27
N PRO A 10 21.92 2.42 17.07
CA PRO A 10 20.99 2.04 16.02
C PRO A 10 20.14 0.86 16.50
N HIS A 11 18.82 0.93 16.26
CA HIS A 11 17.90 -0.17 16.47
C HIS A 11 18.32 -1.35 15.57
N ALA A 12 19.09 -2.28 16.14
CA ALA A 12 19.47 -3.52 15.50
C ALA A 12 18.30 -4.52 15.61
N HIS A 13 17.80 -4.97 14.46
CA HIS A 13 16.84 -6.06 14.36
C HIS A 13 17.59 -7.40 14.34
N ASP A 14 18.17 -7.81 15.48
CA ASP A 14 18.74 -9.14 15.65
C ASP A 14 17.74 -10.09 16.34
N GLY A 15 16.93 -10.72 15.50
CA GLY A 15 16.09 -11.87 15.78
C GLY A 15 15.60 -12.41 14.43
N PRO A 16 15.17 -13.69 14.32
CA PRO A 16 14.47 -14.11 13.11
C PRO A 16 13.23 -13.22 13.03
N ALA A 17 13.25 -12.24 12.13
CA ALA A 17 12.13 -11.37 11.89
C ALA A 17 10.99 -12.30 11.49
N ALA A 18 10.06 -12.55 12.42
CA ALA A 18 8.79 -13.14 12.07
C ALA A 18 8.26 -12.24 10.97
N THR A 19 8.23 -12.75 9.74
CA THR A 19 7.65 -12.02 8.62
C THR A 19 6.22 -11.75 9.03
N ILE A 20 5.90 -10.51 9.38
CA ILE A 20 4.55 -10.16 9.80
C ILE A 20 3.70 -10.29 8.55
N GLN A 21 2.91 -11.36 8.50
CA GLN A 21 1.96 -11.61 7.42
C GLN A 21 0.62 -10.95 7.76
N LEU A 22 -0.17 -10.68 6.74
CA LEU A 22 -1.55 -10.24 6.92
C LEU A 22 -2.38 -11.29 7.65
N GLN A 23 -3.05 -10.86 8.71
CA GLN A 23 -3.89 -11.67 9.59
C GLN A 23 -5.28 -11.06 9.70
N LEU A 24 -6.29 -11.90 9.90
CA LEU A 24 -7.64 -11.46 10.25
C LEU A 24 -7.72 -11.14 11.74
N ASN A 25 -8.61 -10.22 12.12
CA ASN A 25 -8.97 -9.95 13.51
C ASN A 25 -9.80 -11.11 14.06
N HIS A 26 -9.14 -12.14 14.59
CA HIS A 26 -9.79 -13.34 15.14
C HIS A 26 -10.80 -13.96 14.14
N GLY A 27 -10.39 -14.06 12.87
CA GLY A 27 -11.24 -14.57 11.79
C GLY A 27 -12.19 -13.55 11.17
N LYS A 28 -12.23 -12.31 11.66
CA LYS A 28 -13.01 -11.20 11.10
C LYS A 28 -12.11 -10.22 10.34
N LYS A 29 -12.68 -9.49 9.40
CA LYS A 29 -11.99 -8.38 8.74
C LYS A 29 -11.74 -7.23 9.72
N TRP A 30 -10.68 -6.45 9.51
CA TRP A 30 -10.38 -5.25 10.27
C TRP A 30 -11.35 -4.12 9.93
N PRO A 31 -11.79 -3.32 10.92
CA PRO A 31 -12.65 -2.18 10.64
C PRO A 31 -11.92 -1.15 9.79
N THR A 32 -12.69 -0.37 9.03
CA THR A 32 -12.19 0.78 8.27
C THR A 32 -12.85 2.06 8.75
N ASP A 33 -12.20 3.19 8.52
CA ASP A 33 -12.79 4.52 8.69
C ASP A 33 -13.01 5.22 7.34
N ASP A 34 -13.55 6.44 7.37
CA ASP A 34 -13.86 7.20 6.15
C ASP A 34 -12.61 7.57 5.36
N ALA A 35 -11.52 7.94 6.04
CA ALA A 35 -10.28 8.35 5.39
C ALA A 35 -9.67 7.17 4.62
N LEU A 36 -9.58 6.00 5.25
CA LEU A 36 -9.09 4.77 4.64
C LEU A 36 -9.98 4.34 3.47
N ARG A 37 -11.30 4.31 3.65
CA ARG A 37 -12.23 3.94 2.58
C ARG A 37 -12.09 4.85 1.37
N ARG A 38 -12.01 6.16 1.58
CA ARG A 38 -11.79 7.13 0.51
C ARG A 38 -10.48 6.88 -0.23
N GLY A 39 -9.35 6.84 0.50
CA GLY A 39 -8.04 6.72 -0.14
C GLY A 39 -7.89 5.41 -0.91
N MET A 40 -8.28 4.28 -0.31
CA MET A 40 -8.22 2.98 -0.98
C MET A 40 -9.19 2.90 -2.17
N GLY A 41 -10.38 3.49 -2.05
CA GLY A 41 -11.33 3.62 -3.15
C GLY A 41 -10.76 4.39 -4.34
N GLU A 42 -10.11 5.54 -4.09
CA GLU A 42 -9.49 6.36 -5.14
C GLU A 42 -8.29 5.66 -5.79
N ILE A 43 -7.45 4.97 -5.01
CA ILE A 43 -6.36 4.15 -5.55
C ILE A 43 -6.95 3.08 -6.48
N ARG A 44 -7.97 2.36 -6.01
CA ARG A 44 -8.63 1.32 -6.79
C ARG A 44 -9.21 1.87 -8.10
N VAL A 45 -9.90 3.01 -8.06
CA VAL A 45 -10.46 3.65 -9.26
C VAL A 45 -9.36 4.03 -10.26
N ALA A 46 -8.28 4.64 -9.79
CA ALA A 46 -7.15 5.02 -10.63
C ALA A 46 -6.50 3.80 -11.31
N MET A 47 -6.32 2.70 -10.55
CA MET A 47 -5.83 1.45 -11.10
C MET A 47 -6.80 0.88 -12.13
N ALA A 48 -8.10 0.77 -11.80
CA ALA A 48 -9.13 0.22 -12.71
C ALA A 48 -9.14 0.93 -14.08
N GLN A 49 -9.04 2.25 -14.08
CA GLN A 49 -9.02 3.07 -15.30
C GLN A 49 -7.76 2.86 -16.15
N SER A 50 -6.69 2.32 -15.55
CA SER A 50 -5.39 2.13 -16.19
C SER A 50 -5.14 0.69 -16.65
N LEU A 51 -5.91 -0.29 -16.16
CA LEU A 51 -5.61 -1.71 -16.37
C LEU A 51 -5.68 -2.15 -17.83
N THR A 52 -6.74 -1.80 -18.56
CA THR A 52 -6.87 -2.18 -19.98
C THR A 52 -5.66 -1.74 -20.83
N PRO A 53 -5.27 -0.45 -20.88
CA PRO A 53 -4.10 -0.06 -21.64
C PRO A 53 -2.77 -0.61 -21.08
N ILE A 54 -2.69 -0.96 -19.79
CA ILE A 54 -1.53 -1.65 -19.22
C ILE A 54 -1.42 -3.08 -19.78
N HIS A 55 -2.53 -3.82 -19.84
CA HIS A 55 -2.58 -5.18 -20.39
C HIS A 55 -2.30 -5.19 -21.90
N ASP A 56 -2.80 -4.18 -22.61
CA ASP A 56 -2.59 -4.03 -24.06
C ASP A 56 -1.18 -3.53 -24.40
N ASN A 57 -0.30 -3.31 -23.41
CA ASN A 57 1.03 -2.71 -23.57
C ASN A 57 1.00 -1.32 -24.23
N ALA A 58 -0.12 -0.60 -24.09
CA ALA A 58 -0.33 0.73 -24.64
C ALA A 58 -0.11 1.86 -23.60
N PHE A 59 0.11 1.52 -22.32
CA PHE A 59 0.34 2.49 -21.25
C PHE A 59 1.77 3.04 -21.29
N THR A 60 1.89 4.35 -21.48
CA THR A 60 3.18 5.03 -21.66
C THR A 60 3.94 5.22 -20.35
N PRO A 61 5.27 5.41 -20.39
CA PRO A 61 6.08 5.75 -19.21
C PRO A 61 5.53 6.93 -18.39
N ALA A 62 5.13 8.01 -19.07
CA ALA A 62 4.57 9.20 -18.41
C ALA A 62 3.23 8.92 -17.72
N GLN A 63 2.39 8.05 -18.31
CA GLN A 63 1.13 7.63 -17.68
C GLN A 63 1.38 6.77 -16.44
N TYR A 64 2.39 5.88 -16.44
CA TYR A 64 2.78 5.16 -15.23
C TYR A 64 3.26 6.10 -14.12
N GLU A 65 4.08 7.10 -14.44
CA GLU A 65 4.54 8.09 -13.46
C GLU A 65 3.39 8.93 -12.90
N ALA A 66 2.43 9.32 -13.75
CA ALA A 66 1.22 10.02 -13.31
C ALA A 66 0.34 9.14 -12.41
N LEU A 67 0.15 7.87 -12.78
CA LEU A 67 -0.59 6.89 -11.97
C LEU A 67 0.08 6.69 -10.60
N ALA A 68 1.40 6.46 -10.58
CA ALA A 68 2.17 6.31 -9.35
C ALA A 68 2.07 7.55 -8.44
N THR A 69 2.09 8.74 -9.04
CA THR A 69 1.92 10.00 -8.30
C THR A 69 0.53 10.11 -7.68
N ARG A 70 -0.53 9.74 -8.43
CA ARG A 70 -1.90 9.72 -7.89
C ARG A 70 -2.06 8.71 -6.76
N VAL A 71 -1.47 7.52 -6.92
CA VAL A 71 -1.48 6.48 -5.88
C VAL A 71 -0.79 6.96 -4.61
N GLN A 72 0.43 7.54 -4.72
CA GLN A 72 1.15 8.09 -3.58
C GLN A 72 0.35 9.17 -2.85
N ALA A 73 -0.28 10.10 -3.57
CA ALA A 73 -1.08 11.15 -2.95
C ALA A 73 -2.24 10.62 -2.09
N GLN A 74 -2.84 9.48 -2.49
CA GLN A 74 -3.87 8.84 -1.68
C GLN A 74 -3.30 8.09 -0.47
N ILE A 75 -2.11 7.50 -0.59
CA ILE A 75 -1.40 6.90 0.56
C ILE A 75 -1.12 7.98 1.60
N ASP A 76 -0.54 9.12 1.17
CA ASP A 76 -0.23 10.25 2.05
C ASP A 76 -1.51 10.77 2.74
N TYR A 77 -2.62 10.84 2.00
CA TYR A 77 -3.92 11.18 2.56
C TYR A 77 -4.38 10.17 3.62
N VAL A 78 -4.30 8.86 3.36
CA VAL A 78 -4.68 7.83 4.35
C VAL A 78 -3.82 7.95 5.60
N VAL A 79 -2.49 7.96 5.45
CA VAL A 79 -1.55 8.05 6.59
C VAL A 79 -1.80 9.30 7.44
N GLY A 80 -2.13 10.44 6.81
CA GLY A 80 -2.37 11.69 7.52
C GLY A 80 -3.75 11.84 8.19
N ASN A 81 -4.75 11.03 7.81
CA ASN A 81 -6.15 11.25 8.21
C ASN A 81 -6.84 10.05 8.86
N CYS A 82 -6.29 8.85 8.67
CA CYS A 82 -6.84 7.60 9.19
C CYS A 82 -6.67 7.51 10.72
N LYS A 83 -7.65 6.93 11.39
CA LYS A 83 -7.76 6.80 12.85
C LYS A 83 -8.21 5.39 13.23
N LEU A 84 -7.44 4.39 12.78
CA LEU A 84 -7.69 3.01 13.15
C LEU A 84 -7.22 2.70 14.57
N PRO A 85 -7.79 1.66 15.21
CA PRO A 85 -7.14 0.99 16.31
C PRO A 85 -5.74 0.50 15.90
N GLU A 86 -4.78 0.56 16.82
CA GLU A 86 -3.36 0.22 16.57
C GLU A 86 -3.15 -1.11 15.85
N GLN A 87 -3.89 -2.16 16.24
CA GLN A 87 -3.75 -3.48 15.62
C GLN A 87 -4.23 -3.51 14.15
N ALA A 88 -5.27 -2.73 13.82
CA ALA A 88 -5.73 -2.62 12.44
C ALA A 88 -4.76 -1.78 11.60
N ASP A 89 -4.15 -0.75 12.20
CA ASP A 89 -3.14 0.09 11.56
C ASP A 89 -1.85 -0.69 11.25
N GLN A 90 -1.38 -1.55 12.16
CA GLN A 90 -0.26 -2.45 11.90
C GLN A 90 -0.49 -3.36 10.69
N GLN A 91 -1.73 -3.85 10.50
CA GLN A 91 -2.10 -4.65 9.33
C GLN A 91 -2.24 -3.79 8.07
N LEU A 92 -2.67 -2.53 8.22
CA LEU A 92 -2.79 -1.59 7.11
C LEU A 92 -1.41 -1.24 6.56
N HIS A 93 -0.41 -1.05 7.43
CA HIS A 93 0.96 -0.76 7.02
C HIS A 93 1.53 -1.81 6.05
N LEU A 94 1.26 -3.11 6.27
CA LEU A 94 1.71 -4.17 5.36
C LEU A 94 1.09 -4.07 3.96
N VAL A 95 -0.15 -3.58 3.87
CA VAL A 95 -0.82 -3.33 2.59
C VAL A 95 -0.25 -2.08 1.94
N LEU A 96 -0.12 -0.99 2.69
CA LEU A 96 0.37 0.29 2.18
C LEU A 96 1.82 0.18 1.71
N GLU A 97 2.69 -0.55 2.39
CA GLU A 97 4.06 -0.81 1.97
C GLU A 97 4.11 -1.47 0.59
N GLN A 98 3.29 -2.50 0.36
CA GLN A 98 3.21 -3.15 -0.96
C GLN A 98 2.71 -2.20 -2.06
N ILE A 99 1.79 -1.29 -1.72
CA ILE A 99 1.28 -0.27 -2.66
C ILE A 99 2.37 0.78 -2.94
N ILE A 100 3.09 1.23 -1.92
CA ILE A 100 4.21 2.19 -2.04
C ILE A 100 5.28 1.60 -2.94
N ASP A 101 5.71 0.36 -2.68
CA ASP A 101 6.70 -0.32 -3.50
C ASP A 101 6.23 -0.45 -4.95
N GLY A 102 4.97 -0.88 -5.17
CA GLY A 102 4.42 -0.99 -6.51
C GLY A 102 4.36 0.35 -7.23
N ALA A 103 4.05 1.43 -6.51
CA ALA A 103 4.09 2.79 -7.04
C ALA A 103 5.51 3.27 -7.34
N ALA A 104 6.51 2.87 -6.56
CA ALA A 104 7.92 3.13 -6.86
C ALA A 104 8.34 2.38 -8.14
N ASP A 105 7.99 1.11 -8.27
CA ASP A 105 8.29 0.29 -9.45
C ASP A 105 7.61 0.81 -10.73
N MET A 106 6.42 1.41 -10.63
CA MET A 106 5.77 2.11 -11.75
C MET A 106 6.61 3.27 -12.31
N LYS A 107 7.57 3.80 -11.54
CA LYS A 107 8.47 4.87 -12.01
C LYS A 107 9.75 4.32 -12.65
N THR A 108 10.02 3.00 -12.59
CA THR A 108 11.30 2.42 -13.01
C THR A 108 11.17 1.64 -14.32
N GLY A 109 11.85 2.11 -15.37
CA GLY A 109 12.21 1.37 -16.60
C GLY A 109 11.35 0.16 -16.97
N ALA A 110 11.93 -1.04 -16.84
CA ALA A 110 11.30 -2.33 -17.15
C ALA A 110 10.35 -2.84 -16.03
N GLY A 111 10.34 -2.22 -14.85
CA GLY A 111 9.53 -2.61 -13.69
C GLY A 111 8.09 -2.11 -13.72
N ARG A 112 7.74 -1.23 -14.67
CA ARG A 112 6.47 -0.48 -14.62
C ARG A 112 5.20 -1.33 -14.53
N ASN A 113 5.07 -2.30 -15.43
CA ASN A 113 3.92 -3.20 -15.45
C ASN A 113 3.88 -4.04 -14.16
N GLN A 114 5.02 -4.59 -13.73
CA GLN A 114 5.11 -5.36 -12.49
C GLN A 114 4.73 -4.53 -11.26
N GLY A 115 5.13 -3.25 -11.22
CA GLY A 115 4.74 -2.31 -10.19
C GLY A 115 3.23 -2.09 -10.13
N ALA A 116 2.60 -1.84 -11.28
CA ALA A 116 1.15 -1.75 -11.36
C ALA A 116 0.47 -3.03 -10.85
N MET A 117 0.92 -4.21 -11.30
CA MET A 117 0.38 -5.50 -10.83
C MET A 117 0.60 -5.73 -9.33
N LYS A 118 1.71 -5.24 -8.75
CA LYS A 118 1.96 -5.29 -7.31
C LYS A 118 0.92 -4.47 -6.53
N VAL A 119 0.59 -3.26 -7.01
CA VAL A 119 -0.50 -2.45 -6.44
C VAL A 119 -1.84 -3.18 -6.51
N VAL A 120 -2.17 -3.82 -7.64
CA VAL A 120 -3.44 -4.54 -7.77
C VAL A 120 -3.53 -5.71 -6.78
N ARG A 121 -2.47 -6.50 -6.62
CA ARG A 121 -2.43 -7.59 -5.64
C ARG A 121 -2.60 -7.08 -4.20
N ALA A 122 -1.99 -5.95 -3.86
CA ALA A 122 -2.16 -5.32 -2.56
C ALA A 122 -3.61 -4.84 -2.34
N LEU A 123 -4.27 -4.29 -3.36
CA LEU A 123 -5.70 -3.94 -3.30
C LEU A 123 -6.62 -5.16 -3.13
N ALA A 124 -6.26 -6.29 -3.73
CA ALA A 124 -6.97 -7.55 -3.52
C ALA A 124 -6.81 -8.05 -2.07
N GLN A 125 -5.60 -7.96 -1.52
CA GLN A 125 -5.35 -8.25 -0.09
C GLN A 125 -6.15 -7.30 0.82
N TYR A 126 -6.14 -6.00 0.56
CA TYR A 126 -6.96 -5.04 1.31
C TYR A 126 -8.42 -5.49 1.39
N GLY A 127 -9.03 -5.82 0.25
CA GLY A 127 -10.42 -6.31 0.20
C GLY A 127 -10.65 -7.61 0.98
N LYS A 128 -9.63 -8.47 1.12
CA LYS A 128 -9.69 -9.71 1.90
C LYS A 128 -9.61 -9.46 3.40
N TYR A 129 -8.79 -8.51 3.85
CA TYR A 129 -8.47 -8.31 5.26
C TYR A 129 -9.20 -7.13 5.91
N PHE A 130 -9.70 -6.17 5.15
CA PHE A 130 -10.37 -4.96 5.67
C PHE A 130 -11.85 -4.92 5.30
N ASP A 131 -12.66 -4.50 6.25
CA ASP A 131 -14.11 -4.35 6.12
C ASP A 131 -14.44 -3.03 5.43
N HIS A 132 -14.34 -3.04 4.11
CA HIS A 132 -14.76 -1.96 3.24
C HIS A 132 -16.03 -2.42 2.49
N ALA A 133 -17.19 -1.95 2.95
CA ALA A 133 -18.48 -2.30 2.37
C ALA A 133 -18.53 -2.01 0.86
N GLY A 134 -18.97 -3.00 0.07
CA GLY A 134 -19.05 -2.87 -1.39
C GLY A 134 -17.72 -2.99 -2.13
N TRP A 135 -16.61 -3.30 -1.45
CA TRP A 135 -15.32 -3.47 -2.13
C TRP A 135 -15.37 -4.59 -3.17
N GLN A 136 -15.00 -4.25 -4.40
CA GLN A 136 -14.90 -5.17 -5.52
C GLN A 136 -13.42 -5.36 -5.87
N PRO A 137 -12.89 -6.60 -5.90
CA PRO A 137 -11.55 -6.84 -6.42
C PRO A 137 -11.39 -6.28 -7.84
N LEU A 138 -10.16 -5.92 -8.19
CA LEU A 138 -9.81 -5.64 -9.58
C LEU A 138 -9.39 -6.94 -10.23
N GLU A 139 -9.89 -7.21 -11.43
CA GLU A 139 -9.41 -8.32 -12.25
C GLU A 139 -8.11 -7.89 -12.92
N HIS A 140 -7.10 -8.75 -12.89
CA HIS A 140 -5.79 -8.52 -13.49
C HIS A 140 -5.25 -9.78 -14.14
#